data_AF-A0A2E1DU82-F1
#
_entry.id   AF-A0A2E1DU82-F1
#
_cell.length_a   1.000
_cell.length_b   1.000
_cell.length_c   1.000
_cell.angle_alpha   90.00
_cell.angle_beta   90.00
_cell.angle_gamma   90.00
#
_symmetry.space_group_name_H-M   'P 1'
#
loop_
_entity.id
_entity.type
_entity.pdbx_description
1 polymer ?
#
loop_
_entity_poly.entity_id
_entity_poly.type
_entity_poly.pdbx_seq_one_letter_code
_entity_poly.pdbx_strand_id
1 'polypeptide(L)'
;MAERSPLFLGLARPPKYLGLPVGYLVVLATGVVLPFIWTKSMAFFLIGLVAYPILWFVADREPHFFEVLRVSYGSVRPTKNRALHGGDSFGA
;
A
#
# COMPACT_ATOMS: atom_id res chain seq x y z
N MET A 1 4.93 -24.84 21.13
CA MET A 1 4.32 -23.96 20.12
C MET A 1 3.28 -23.12 20.83
N ALA A 2 3.50 -21.81 20.97
CA ALA A 2 2.57 -20.95 21.71
C ALA A 2 1.24 -20.85 20.94
N GLU A 3 0.15 -21.22 21.60
CA GLU A 3 -1.21 -21.12 21.08
C GLU A 3 -1.51 -19.63 20.82
N ARG A 4 -1.52 -19.22 19.55
CA ARG A 4 -1.81 -17.83 19.16
C ARG A 4 -3.23 -17.51 19.55
N SER A 5 -3.40 -16.86 20.71
CA SER A 5 -4.71 -16.44 21.19
C SER A 5 -5.27 -15.40 20.21
N PRO A 6 -6.51 -15.57 19.71
CA PRO A 6 -7.09 -14.70 18.69
C PRO A 6 -7.15 -13.22 19.12
N LEU A 7 -7.14 -12.97 20.43
CA LEU A 7 -7.06 -11.65 21.04
C LEU A 7 -5.76 -10.91 20.69
N PHE A 8 -4.59 -11.56 20.76
CA PHE A 8 -3.31 -10.92 20.39
C PHE A 8 -3.22 -10.66 18.89
N LEU A 9 -3.82 -11.53 18.09
CA LEU A 9 -3.89 -11.38 16.64
C LEU A 9 -4.78 -10.19 16.24
N GLY A 10 -5.87 -9.95 16.98
CA GLY A 10 -6.71 -8.77 16.84
C GLY A 10 -6.00 -7.47 17.25
N LEU A 11 -5.23 -7.48 18.34
CA LEU A 11 -4.46 -6.32 18.81
C LEU A 11 -3.32 -5.92 17.86
N ALA A 12 -2.72 -6.89 17.17
CA ALA A 12 -1.69 -6.63 16.17
C ALA A 12 -2.25 -6.16 14.82
N ARG A 13 -3.58 -6.14 14.64
CA ARG A 13 -4.19 -5.73 13.38
C ARG A 13 -4.05 -4.21 13.23
N PRO A 14 -3.53 -3.72 12.10
CA PRO A 14 -3.35 -2.28 11.91
C PRO A 14 -4.70 -1.55 11.98
N PRO A 15 -4.71 -0.31 12.50
CA PRO A 15 -5.93 0.49 12.61
C PRO A 15 -6.53 0.74 11.22
N LYS A 16 -7.80 0.38 11.06
CA LYS A 16 -8.58 0.58 9.83
C LYS A 16 -9.60 1.69 10.04
N TYR A 17 -9.62 2.67 9.15
CA TYR A 17 -10.65 3.70 9.07
C TYR A 17 -11.53 3.42 7.86
N LEU A 18 -12.84 3.26 8.06
CA LEU A 18 -13.80 2.88 7.02
C LEU A 18 -13.40 1.60 6.26
N GLY A 19 -12.68 0.68 6.91
CA GLY A 19 -12.19 -0.57 6.31
C GLY A 19 -10.83 -0.45 5.58
N LEU A 20 -10.29 0.76 5.41
CA LEU A 20 -8.96 0.99 4.81
C LEU A 20 -7.91 1.31 5.89
N PRO A 21 -6.71 0.71 5.83
CA PRO A 21 -5.56 1.16 6.60
C PRO A 21 -5.17 2.60 6.26
N VAL A 22 -4.55 3.32 7.20
CA VAL A 22 -4.18 4.74 7.05
C VAL A 22 -3.37 5.01 5.77
N GLY A 23 -2.42 4.13 5.43
CA GLY A 23 -1.60 4.28 4.23
C GLY A 23 -2.42 4.33 2.92
N TYR A 24 -3.52 3.57 2.84
CA TYR A 24 -4.39 3.55 1.67
C TYR A 24 -5.16 4.85 1.53
N LEU A 25 -5.62 5.41 2.65
CA LEU A 25 -6.31 6.71 2.67
C LEU A 25 -5.37 7.83 2.24
N VAL A 26 -4.11 7.80 2.69
CA VAL A 26 -3.10 8.80 2.28
C VAL A 26 -2.88 8.74 0.77
N VAL A 27 -2.72 7.54 0.20
CA VAL A 27 -2.54 7.38 -1.26
C VAL A 27 -3.79 7.83 -2.03
N LEU A 28 -4.98 7.43 -1.59
CA LEU A 28 -6.24 7.83 -2.21
C LEU A 28 -6.43 9.36 -2.17
N ALA A 29 -6.22 9.97 -1.00
CA ALA A 29 -6.32 11.41 -0.82
C ALA A 29 -5.29 12.15 -1.67
N THR A 30 -4.04 11.68 -1.71
CA THR A 30 -2.98 12.27 -2.53
C THR A 30 -3.32 12.19 -4.02
N GLY A 31 -3.82 11.03 -4.48
CA GLY A 31 -4.17 10.81 -5.89
C GLY A 31 -5.43 11.54 -6.37
N VAL A 32 -6.35 11.88 -5.46
CA VAL A 32 -7.62 12.54 -5.80
C VAL A 32 -7.59 14.03 -5.48
N VAL A 33 -7.18 14.39 -4.26
CA VAL A 33 -7.26 15.76 -3.74
C VAL A 33 -6.19 16.64 -4.36
N LEU A 34 -4.94 16.17 -4.53
CA LEU A 34 -3.90 17.03 -5.13
C LEU A 34 -4.20 17.41 -6.58
N PRO A 35 -4.56 16.47 -7.48
CA PRO A 35 -4.92 16.83 -8.84
C PRO A 35 -6.20 17.68 -8.90
N PHE A 36 -7.15 17.44 -7.99
CA PHE A 36 -8.34 18.29 -7.85
C PHE A 36 -7.94 19.73 -7.50
N ILE A 37 -7.06 19.95 -6.52
CA ILE A 37 -6.61 21.32 -6.14
C ILE A 37 -5.96 22.02 -7.34
N TRP A 38 -5.13 21.29 -8.10
CA TRP A 38 -4.40 21.88 -9.21
C TRP A 38 -5.31 22.24 -10.40
N THR A 39 -6.17 21.30 -10.80
CA THR A 39 -7.02 21.44 -11.99
C THR A 39 -8.39 22.06 -11.71
N LYS A 40 -8.83 22.07 -10.45
CA LYS A 40 -10.19 22.42 -9.99
C LYS A 40 -11.31 21.60 -10.63
N SER A 41 -10.97 20.47 -11.27
CA SER A 41 -11.96 19.64 -11.96
C SER A 41 -12.59 18.63 -11.02
N MET A 42 -13.92 18.64 -10.90
CA MET A 42 -14.64 17.66 -10.08
C MET A 42 -14.51 16.23 -10.59
N ALA A 43 -14.03 16.02 -11.83
CA ALA A 43 -13.85 14.68 -12.40
C ALA A 43 -12.89 13.80 -11.57
N PHE A 44 -11.94 14.39 -10.84
CA PHE A 44 -11.02 13.63 -9.99
C PHE A 44 -11.72 12.88 -8.85
N PHE A 45 -12.88 13.35 -8.39
CA PHE A 45 -13.67 12.60 -7.40
C PHE A 45 -14.26 11.30 -7.97
N LEU A 46 -14.53 11.23 -9.28
CA LEU A 46 -14.96 9.97 -9.92
C LEU A 46 -13.83 8.93 -9.88
N ILE A 47 -12.59 9.37 -10.02
CA ILE A 47 -11.42 8.49 -9.84
C ILE A 47 -11.39 7.97 -8.41
N GLY A 48 -11.64 8.83 -7.42
CA GLY A 48 -11.75 8.42 -6.02
C GLY A 48 -12.86 7.40 -5.78
N LEU A 49 -14.04 7.61 -6.39
CA LEU A 49 -15.18 6.71 -6.30
C LEU A 49 -14.87 5.30 -6.81
N VAL A 50 -14.11 5.20 -7.91
CA VAL A 50 -13.70 3.91 -8.50
C VAL A 50 -12.50 3.32 -7.76
N ALA A 51 -11.53 4.13 -7.36
CA ALA A 51 -10.32 3.68 -6.68
C ALA A 51 -10.62 3.16 -5.27
N TYR A 52 -11.60 3.73 -4.57
CA TYR A 52 -11.98 3.31 -3.22
C TYR A 52 -12.35 1.82 -3.09
N PRO A 53 -13.30 1.26 -3.87
CA PRO A 53 -13.63 -0.17 -3.76
C PRO A 53 -12.47 -1.08 -4.19
N ILE A 54 -11.63 -0.64 -5.15
CA ILE A 54 -10.42 -1.38 -5.55
C ILE A 54 -9.45 -1.45 -4.37
N LEU A 55 -9.16 -0.31 -3.74
CA LEU A 55 -8.28 -0.22 -2.58
C LEU A 55 -8.83 -0.99 -1.37
N TRP A 56 -10.15 -0.96 -1.16
CA TRP A 56 -10.82 -1.74 -0.12
C TRP A 56 -10.59 -3.25 -0.33
N PHE A 57 -10.75 -3.74 -1.55
CA PHE A 57 -10.52 -5.14 -1.89
C PHE A 57 -9.05 -5.54 -1.73
N VAL A 58 -8.11 -4.67 -2.12
CA VAL A 58 -6.67 -4.92 -1.92
C VAL A 58 -6.31 -4.92 -0.44
N ALA A 59 -6.85 -3.98 0.34
CA ALA A 59 -6.61 -3.87 1.78
C ALA A 59 -7.21 -5.02 2.60
N ASP A 60 -8.24 -5.68 2.08
CA ASP A 60 -8.79 -6.90 2.69
C ASP A 60 -7.80 -8.07 2.57
N ARG A 61 -7.06 -8.16 1.45
CA ARG A 61 -6.04 -9.19 1.24
C ARG A 61 -4.72 -8.90 1.93
N GLU A 62 -4.21 -7.68 1.81
CA GLU A 62 -2.91 -7.30 2.37
C GLU A 62 -2.98 -5.87 2.93
N PRO A 63 -3.06 -5.67 4.25
CA PRO A 63 -3.20 -4.34 4.84
C PRO A 63 -1.90 -3.51 4.82
N HIS A 64 -0.72 -4.09 4.63
CA HIS A 64 0.58 -3.39 4.64
C HIS A 64 1.18 -3.22 3.24
N PHE A 65 0.40 -3.40 2.17
CA PHE A 65 0.89 -3.38 0.79
C PHE A 65 1.76 -2.16 0.46
N PHE A 66 1.31 -0.96 0.83
CA PHE A 66 2.06 0.27 0.55
C PHE A 66 3.33 0.43 1.40
N GLU A 67 3.36 -0.15 2.61
CA GLU A 67 4.57 -0.16 3.43
C GLU A 67 5.60 -1.13 2.85
N VAL A 68 5.16 -2.32 2.43
CA VAL A 68 6.02 -3.29 1.72
C VAL A 68 6.58 -2.67 0.45
N LEU A 69 5.76 -1.98 -0.35
CA LEU A 69 6.24 -1.26 -1.52
C LEU A 69 7.27 -0.19 -1.14
N ARG A 70 6.98 0.65 -0.16
CA ARG A 70 7.89 1.71 0.29
C ARG A 70 9.23 1.15 0.73
N VAL A 71 9.24 0.08 1.53
CA VAL A 71 10.47 -0.56 2.01
C VAL A 71 11.21 -1.25 0.87
N SER A 72 10.49 -1.95 0.00
CA SER A 72 11.08 -2.66 -1.14
C SER A 72 11.77 -1.70 -2.12
N TYR A 73 11.15 -0.56 -2.41
CA TYR A 73 11.71 0.46 -3.31
C TYR A 73 12.70 1.41 -2.62
N GLY A 74 12.59 1.63 -1.31
CA GLY A 74 13.41 2.58 -0.56
C GLY A 74 14.65 1.99 0.09
N SER A 75 14.57 0.77 0.62
CA SER A 75 15.65 0.15 1.40
C SER A 75 16.49 -0.84 0.61
N VAL A 76 15.90 -1.49 -0.41
CA VAL A 76 16.61 -2.50 -1.21
C VAL A 76 17.13 -1.83 -2.48
N ARG A 77 18.46 -1.88 -2.70
CA ARG A 77 19.05 -1.45 -3.97
C ARG A 77 18.48 -2.31 -5.10
N PRO A 78 17.97 -1.73 -6.20
CA PRO A 78 17.44 -2.51 -7.31
C PRO A 78 18.56 -3.36 -7.93
N THR A 79 18.43 -4.68 -7.90
CA THR A 79 19.32 -5.61 -8.61
C THR A 79 19.01 -5.59 -10.10
N LYS A 80 19.54 -4.59 -10.80
CA LYS A 80 19.38 -4.45 -12.26
C LYS A 80 19.84 -5.70 -13.02
N ASN A 81 20.83 -6.41 -12.50
CA ASN A 81 21.35 -7.65 -13.08
C ASN A 81 20.59 -8.92 -12.64
N ARG A 82 19.41 -8.81 -12.02
CA ARG A 82 18.60 -9.98 -11.61
C ARG A 82 18.30 -10.92 -12.78
N ALA A 83 18.05 -10.37 -13.97
CA ALA A 83 17.79 -11.18 -15.16
C ALA A 83 18.99 -12.01 -15.61
N LEU A 84 20.21 -11.59 -15.27
CA LEU A 84 21.47 -12.24 -15.66
C LEU A 84 22.00 -13.18 -14.57
N HIS A 85 21.75 -12.87 -13.28
CA HIS A 85 22.35 -13.59 -12.15
C HIS A 85 21.35 -14.15 -11.14
N GLY A 86 20.07 -14.28 -11.51
CA GLY A 86 19.01 -14.83 -10.65
C GLY A 86 18.60 -13.94 -9.47
N GLY A 87 19.37 -12.89 -9.17
CA GLY A 87 19.17 -12.01 -8.01
C GLY A 87 20.14 -12.27 -6.85
N ASP A 88 21.00 -13.29 -6.95
CA ASP A 88 21.90 -13.70 -5.87
C ASP A 88 23.31 -13.07 -5.99
N SER A 89 23.57 -12.35 -7.08
CA SER A 89 24.78 -11.56 -7.25
C SER A 89 24.45 -10.07 -7.14
N PHE A 90 24.88 -9.49 -6.01
CA PHE A 90 25.04 -8.05 -5.83
C PHE A 90 26.46 -7.72 -6.25
N GLY A 91 26.74 -7.63 -7.56
CA GLY A 91 28.08 -7.32 -8.06
C GLY A 91 28.69 -6.10 -7.33
N ALA A 92 29.97 -6.23 -6.96
CA ALA A 92 30.79 -5.26 -6.23
C ALA A 92 30.79 -3.86 -6.85
#